data_AF-A0A6C2TW82-F1
#
_entry.id   AF-A0A6C2TW82-F1
#
_cell.length_a   1.000
_cell.length_b   1.000
_cell.length_c   1.000
_cell.angle_alpha   90.00
_cell.angle_beta   90.00
_cell.angle_gamma   90.00
#
_symmetry.space_group_name_H-M   'P 1'
#
loop_
_entity.id
_entity.type
_entity.pdbx_description
1 polymer ?
#
loop_
_entity_poly.entity_id
_entity_poly.type
_entity_poly.pdbx_seq_one_letter_code
_entity_poly.pdbx_strand_id
1 'polypeptide(L)'
;MFEHEKFDVYDYEDIPLNEDIYIMDEIYLEEYEAQLVKFFSDGENFDPVGYISYASVSAVNSKSVEISLAVNIWDRYHHVNITLPRDQFVTCVGSWQTDEKPHLFVKTDWHNTLYRRNYSIFTLIDVADFKKGMDDGLVKRDVLLSLRDQIDELATEYKNISFISFADSLILKSNWTTANFRVKQKYTYSPEVFIELSIKINEIYSKTLGLSTYAIITQGSNEYYDDPLLHISKSQNHICLNSLGTPFAQLIEIDAAARGGVREGLHPKSDLYMDVQYFYSLNFKSGFEKNSEPYNSYKSKMMSEPSKYYYSTYDRITENLEK
;
A
#
# COMPACT_ATOMS: atom_id res chain seq x y z
N MET A 1 -24.11 -13.58 25.48
CA MET A 1 -23.38 -12.58 24.66
C MET A 1 -23.72 -12.89 23.22
N PHE A 2 -24.49 -12.02 22.58
CA PHE A 2 -25.17 -12.16 21.28
C PHE A 2 -26.16 -13.33 21.19
N GLU A 3 -27.06 -13.45 22.17
CA GLU A 3 -28.04 -14.56 22.24
C GLU A 3 -29.38 -14.27 21.55
N HIS A 4 -29.60 -13.03 21.12
CA HIS A 4 -30.83 -12.66 20.41
C HIS A 4 -30.87 -13.34 19.04
N GLU A 5 -32.00 -13.94 18.66
CA GLU A 5 -32.18 -14.73 17.42
C GLU A 5 -31.93 -13.95 16.10
N LYS A 6 -31.74 -12.64 16.19
CA LYS A 6 -31.48 -11.76 15.05
C LYS A 6 -29.99 -11.51 14.83
N PHE A 7 -29.13 -11.92 15.77
CA PHE A 7 -27.69 -11.89 15.55
C PHE A 7 -27.27 -13.09 14.72
N ASP A 8 -26.48 -12.81 13.68
CA ASP A 8 -25.65 -13.81 13.03
C ASP A 8 -24.29 -13.78 13.70
N VAL A 9 -23.98 -14.80 14.49
CA VAL A 9 -22.66 -14.95 15.15
C VAL A 9 -21.83 -15.88 14.28
N TYR A 10 -20.73 -15.37 13.76
CA TYR A 10 -19.82 -16.11 12.90
C TYR A 10 -18.68 -16.68 13.71
N ASP A 11 -18.46 -17.99 13.57
CA ASP A 11 -17.22 -18.61 14.02
C ASP A 11 -16.03 -18.06 13.24
N TYR A 12 -14.82 -18.23 13.76
CA TYR A 12 -13.61 -17.70 13.16
C TYR A 12 -13.44 -18.12 11.69
N GLU A 13 -13.68 -19.40 11.40
CA GLU A 13 -13.62 -19.98 10.06
C GLU A 13 -14.72 -19.46 9.11
N ASP A 14 -15.82 -18.98 9.67
CA ASP A 14 -17.03 -18.57 8.96
C ASP A 14 -17.14 -17.04 8.84
N ILE A 15 -16.09 -16.29 9.19
CA ILE A 15 -16.02 -14.85 8.97
C ILE A 15 -16.31 -14.58 7.48
N PRO A 16 -17.30 -13.73 7.17
CA PRO A 16 -17.68 -13.52 5.78
C PRO A 16 -16.56 -12.95 4.91
N LEU A 17 -16.48 -13.44 3.67
CA LEU A 17 -15.43 -13.11 2.70
C LEU A 17 -15.98 -12.21 1.59
N ASN A 18 -15.13 -11.30 1.09
CA ASN A 18 -15.40 -10.44 -0.07
C ASN A 18 -16.62 -9.52 0.07
N GLU A 19 -16.98 -9.17 1.30
CA GLU A 19 -17.98 -8.16 1.61
C GLU A 19 -17.44 -7.11 2.59
N ASP A 20 -18.17 -5.99 2.68
CA ASP A 20 -17.83 -4.91 3.59
C ASP A 20 -18.08 -5.35 5.03
N ILE A 21 -17.06 -5.22 5.86
CA ILE A 21 -17.13 -5.45 7.31
C ILE A 21 -16.62 -4.22 8.07
N TYR A 22 -16.95 -4.15 9.35
CA TYR A 22 -16.42 -3.15 10.27
C TYR A 22 -15.52 -3.81 11.31
N ILE A 23 -14.31 -3.30 11.47
CA ILE A 23 -13.41 -3.72 12.55
C ILE A 23 -13.66 -2.82 13.75
N MET A 24 -13.83 -3.43 14.91
CA MET A 24 -14.16 -2.75 16.15
C MET A 24 -13.37 -3.28 17.34
N ASP A 25 -13.07 -2.40 18.29
CA ASP A 25 -12.41 -2.72 19.55
C ASP A 25 -13.33 -3.50 20.49
N GLU A 26 -12.84 -4.56 21.13
CA GLU A 26 -13.60 -5.40 22.06
C GLU A 26 -14.22 -4.62 23.25
N ILE A 27 -13.67 -3.46 23.60
CA ILE A 27 -14.22 -2.61 24.67
C ILE A 27 -15.66 -2.16 24.41
N TYR A 28 -16.09 -2.17 23.14
CA TYR A 28 -17.41 -1.72 22.73
C TYR A 28 -18.44 -2.86 22.61
N LEU A 29 -18.03 -4.11 22.86
CA LEU A 29 -18.84 -5.29 22.57
C LEU A 29 -20.16 -5.28 23.36
N GLU A 30 -20.12 -5.01 24.67
CA GLU A 30 -21.33 -4.98 25.52
C GLU A 30 -22.28 -3.83 25.14
N GLU A 31 -21.74 -2.66 24.86
CA GLU A 31 -22.53 -1.48 24.47
C GLU A 31 -23.18 -1.69 23.09
N TYR A 32 -22.44 -2.28 22.15
CA TYR A 32 -22.94 -2.64 20.82
C TYR A 32 -24.07 -3.66 20.89
N GLU A 33 -23.90 -4.75 21.67
CA GLU A 33 -24.97 -5.73 21.89
C GLU A 33 -26.23 -5.07 22.47
N ALA A 34 -26.08 -4.25 23.50
CA ALA A 34 -27.21 -3.58 24.15
C ALA A 34 -27.98 -2.66 23.19
N GLN A 35 -27.26 -1.89 22.35
CA GLN A 35 -27.89 -0.99 21.38
C GLN A 35 -28.61 -1.75 20.26
N LEU A 36 -28.04 -2.84 19.75
CA LEU A 36 -28.72 -3.65 18.75
C LEU A 36 -29.91 -4.42 19.29
N VAL A 37 -29.85 -4.97 20.51
CA VAL A 37 -31.02 -5.61 21.13
C VAL A 37 -32.17 -4.62 21.33
N LYS A 38 -31.85 -3.39 21.74
CA LYS A 38 -32.84 -2.30 21.83
C LYS A 38 -33.43 -2.00 20.45
N PHE A 39 -32.60 -1.85 19.43
CA PHE A 39 -33.04 -1.63 18.05
C PHE A 39 -33.93 -2.77 17.53
N PHE A 40 -33.56 -4.03 17.79
CA PHE A 40 -34.32 -5.21 17.40
C PHE A 40 -35.70 -5.30 18.04
N SER A 41 -35.87 -4.72 19.23
CA SER A 41 -37.10 -4.76 20.03
C SER A 41 -38.01 -3.56 19.75
N ASP A 42 -37.44 -2.36 19.73
CA ASP A 42 -38.18 -1.10 19.71
C ASP A 42 -38.30 -0.50 18.29
N GLY A 43 -37.53 -1.00 17.31
CA GLY A 43 -37.58 -0.56 15.91
C GLY A 43 -37.07 0.85 15.62
N GLU A 44 -36.84 1.67 16.65
CA GLU A 44 -36.30 3.03 16.57
C GLU A 44 -35.32 3.29 17.74
N ASN A 45 -34.30 4.15 17.49
CA ASN A 45 -33.20 4.55 18.41
C ASN A 45 -31.97 3.62 18.47
N PHE A 46 -31.28 3.44 17.34
CA PHE A 46 -29.89 2.97 17.35
C PHE A 46 -28.94 4.16 17.56
N ASP A 47 -28.25 4.18 18.69
CA ASP A 47 -27.16 5.12 18.93
C ASP A 47 -25.85 4.49 18.44
N PRO A 48 -25.10 5.12 17.50
CA PRO A 48 -23.84 4.57 17.01
C PRO A 48 -22.84 4.35 18.14
N VAL A 49 -22.36 3.11 18.27
CA VAL A 49 -21.39 2.72 19.30
C VAL A 49 -19.98 2.80 18.75
N GLY A 50 -19.08 3.37 19.54
CA GLY A 50 -17.64 3.26 19.36
C GLY A 50 -17.08 3.82 18.04
N TYR A 51 -15.94 3.26 17.64
CA TYR A 51 -15.21 3.65 16.43
C TYR A 51 -14.96 2.43 15.57
N ILE A 52 -15.25 2.57 14.28
CA ILE A 52 -15.13 1.50 13.30
C ILE A 52 -14.04 1.81 12.26
N SER A 53 -13.42 0.74 11.78
CA SER A 53 -12.59 0.74 10.58
C SER A 53 -13.31 -0.01 9.47
N TYR A 54 -13.43 0.62 8.30
CA TYR A 54 -13.99 0.00 7.09
C TYR A 54 -12.98 -1.02 6.54
N ALA A 55 -13.43 -2.25 6.30
CA ALA A 55 -12.56 -3.29 5.77
C ALA A 55 -13.35 -4.32 4.95
N SER A 56 -12.61 -5.23 4.29
CA SER A 56 -13.15 -6.47 3.76
C SER A 56 -12.17 -7.62 4.04
N VAL A 57 -12.69 -8.84 4.15
CA VAL A 57 -11.88 -10.03 4.39
C VAL A 57 -11.68 -10.78 3.08
N SER A 58 -10.42 -11.02 2.70
CA SER A 58 -10.09 -11.76 1.48
C SER A 58 -9.93 -13.26 1.73
N ALA A 59 -9.40 -13.64 2.89
CA ALA A 59 -9.18 -15.04 3.26
C ALA A 59 -9.14 -15.24 4.77
N VAL A 60 -9.59 -16.41 5.21
CA VAL A 60 -9.44 -16.91 6.58
C VAL A 60 -8.59 -18.16 6.55
N ASN A 61 -7.45 -18.12 7.24
CA ASN A 61 -6.54 -19.25 7.38
C ASN A 61 -6.56 -19.74 8.83
N SER A 62 -6.08 -20.97 9.08
CA SER A 62 -6.05 -21.56 10.44
C SER A 62 -5.39 -20.70 11.54
N LYS A 63 -4.52 -19.75 11.16
CA LYS A 63 -3.75 -18.90 12.08
C LYS A 63 -4.03 -17.40 11.95
N SER A 64 -4.69 -16.96 10.88
CA SER A 64 -4.86 -15.53 10.62
C SER A 64 -5.95 -15.24 9.58
N VAL A 65 -6.49 -14.02 9.66
CA VAL A 65 -7.42 -13.44 8.69
C VAL A 65 -6.68 -12.41 7.84
N GLU A 66 -6.80 -12.50 6.52
CA GLU A 66 -6.29 -11.50 5.57
C GLU A 66 -7.37 -10.44 5.34
N ILE A 67 -7.01 -9.19 5.59
CA ILE A 67 -7.95 -8.06 5.63
C ILE A 67 -7.46 -6.95 4.70
N SER A 68 -8.34 -6.43 3.87
CA SER A 68 -8.16 -5.18 3.14
C SER A 68 -8.76 -4.04 3.94
N LEU A 69 -7.92 -3.25 4.60
CA LEU A 69 -8.34 -2.10 5.41
C LEU A 69 -8.47 -0.86 4.52
N ALA A 70 -9.64 -0.22 4.54
CA ALA A 70 -9.86 1.04 3.85
C ALA A 70 -9.35 2.20 4.71
N VAL A 71 -8.17 2.71 4.36
CA VAL A 71 -7.50 3.77 5.12
C VAL A 71 -8.06 5.14 4.79
N ASN A 72 -8.43 5.33 3.53
CA ASN A 72 -9.04 6.54 3.05
C ASN A 72 -9.99 6.19 1.91
N ILE A 73 -11.23 6.66 2.03
CA ILE A 73 -12.30 6.51 1.05
C ILE A 73 -12.93 7.85 0.68
N TRP A 74 -12.41 8.96 1.22
CA TRP A 74 -13.02 10.28 1.08
C TRP A 74 -12.57 11.00 -0.18
N ASP A 75 -11.26 11.14 -0.37
CA ASP A 75 -10.67 11.83 -1.53
C ASP A 75 -10.06 10.86 -2.54
N ARG A 76 -9.75 9.63 -2.12
CA ARG A 76 -9.17 8.58 -2.95
C ARG A 76 -9.58 7.21 -2.43
N TYR A 77 -9.48 6.19 -3.27
CA TYR A 77 -9.73 4.80 -2.89
C TYR A 77 -8.42 4.16 -2.43
N HIS A 78 -8.08 4.30 -1.14
CA HIS A 78 -6.82 3.82 -0.58
C HIS A 78 -7.04 2.71 0.44
N HIS A 79 -6.64 1.51 0.03
CA HIS A 79 -6.69 0.31 0.85
C HIS A 79 -5.27 -0.22 1.11
N VAL A 80 -5.11 -0.92 2.24
CA VAL A 80 -3.88 -1.63 2.60
C VAL A 80 -4.21 -3.03 3.08
N ASN A 81 -3.39 -4.00 2.71
CA ASN A 81 -3.53 -5.36 3.23
C ASN A 81 -2.88 -5.48 4.61
N ILE A 82 -3.63 -6.02 5.56
CA ILE A 82 -3.17 -6.35 6.91
C ILE A 82 -3.57 -7.76 7.27
N THR A 83 -2.92 -8.31 8.30
CA THR A 83 -3.22 -9.64 8.81
C THR A 83 -3.64 -9.54 10.27
N LEU A 84 -4.80 -10.13 10.59
CA LEU A 84 -5.29 -10.31 11.95
C LEU A 84 -4.92 -11.72 12.43
N PRO A 85 -4.01 -11.87 13.40
CA PRO A 85 -3.73 -13.18 14.00
C PRO A 85 -4.95 -13.75 14.71
N ARG A 86 -5.14 -15.07 14.65
CA ARG A 86 -6.29 -15.75 15.25
C ARG A 86 -6.46 -15.49 16.75
N ASP A 87 -5.34 -15.34 17.48
CA ASP A 87 -5.36 -15.05 18.92
C ASP A 87 -5.79 -13.61 19.24
N GLN A 88 -5.93 -12.74 18.22
CA GLN A 88 -6.41 -11.36 18.35
C GLN A 88 -7.88 -11.20 17.95
N PHE A 89 -8.49 -12.24 17.37
CA PHE A 89 -9.93 -12.32 17.12
C PHE A 89 -10.70 -12.51 18.43
N VAL A 90 -11.83 -11.81 18.57
CA VAL A 90 -12.74 -11.94 19.71
C VAL A 90 -14.05 -12.58 19.26
N THR A 91 -14.76 -11.94 18.33
CA THR A 91 -15.99 -12.46 17.72
C THR A 91 -16.27 -11.73 16.40
N CYS A 92 -17.13 -12.30 15.55
CA CYS A 92 -17.71 -11.58 14.43
C CYS A 92 -19.23 -11.72 14.48
N VAL A 93 -19.93 -10.58 14.39
CA VAL A 93 -21.39 -10.54 14.53
C VAL A 93 -22.01 -9.62 13.50
N GLY A 94 -23.13 -10.01 12.92
CA GLY A 94 -23.92 -9.17 12.02
C GLY A 94 -25.41 -9.42 12.20
N SER A 95 -26.23 -8.88 11.29
CA SER A 95 -27.65 -9.25 11.18
C SER A 95 -28.17 -9.04 9.76
N TRP A 96 -28.33 -10.13 9.00
CA TRP A 96 -28.91 -10.07 7.65
C TRP A 96 -30.35 -9.57 7.66
N GLN A 97 -31.09 -9.78 8.76
CA GLN A 97 -32.48 -9.36 8.89
C GLN A 97 -32.65 -7.85 8.97
N THR A 98 -31.62 -7.14 9.42
CA THR A 98 -31.63 -5.68 9.57
C THR A 98 -30.57 -4.98 8.71
N ASP A 99 -29.95 -5.70 7.78
CA ASP A 99 -28.84 -5.20 6.95
C ASP A 99 -27.67 -4.64 7.78
N GLU A 100 -27.47 -5.19 8.98
CA GLU A 100 -26.35 -4.82 9.84
C GLU A 100 -25.10 -5.54 9.35
N LYS A 101 -24.13 -4.77 8.86
CA LYS A 101 -22.86 -5.30 8.33
C LYS A 101 -22.12 -6.09 9.42
N PRO A 102 -21.38 -7.16 9.05
CA PRO A 102 -20.59 -7.89 10.02
C PRO A 102 -19.56 -6.99 10.71
N HIS A 103 -19.58 -7.01 12.04
CA HIS A 103 -18.63 -6.36 12.94
C HIS A 103 -17.63 -7.41 13.44
N LEU A 104 -16.38 -7.24 13.05
CA LEU A 104 -15.24 -8.02 13.50
C LEU A 104 -14.64 -7.37 14.76
N PHE A 105 -14.97 -7.93 15.92
CA PHE A 105 -14.41 -7.51 17.19
C PHE A 105 -13.03 -8.13 17.39
N VAL A 106 -12.07 -7.28 17.76
CA VAL A 106 -10.67 -7.65 17.95
C VAL A 106 -10.14 -7.07 19.25
N LYS A 107 -9.06 -7.68 19.75
CA LYS A 107 -8.43 -7.23 21.00
C LYS A 107 -7.92 -5.79 20.91
N THR A 108 -8.06 -5.06 22.00
CA THR A 108 -7.73 -3.62 22.09
C THR A 108 -6.30 -3.31 21.66
N ASP A 109 -5.32 -4.14 22.08
CA ASP A 109 -3.92 -3.91 21.75
C ASP A 109 -3.68 -3.99 20.24
N TRP A 110 -4.21 -5.01 19.57
CA TRP A 110 -4.09 -5.14 18.12
C TRP A 110 -4.82 -4.02 17.40
N HIS A 111 -6.05 -3.68 17.82
CA HIS A 111 -6.82 -2.58 17.24
C HIS A 111 -6.06 -1.25 17.30
N ASN A 112 -5.44 -0.95 18.45
CA ASN A 112 -4.63 0.26 18.63
C ASN A 112 -3.40 0.27 17.71
N THR A 113 -2.85 -0.88 17.34
CA THR A 113 -1.72 -0.93 16.39
C THR A 113 -2.11 -0.48 14.99
N LEU A 114 -3.34 -0.74 14.52
CA LEU A 114 -3.77 -0.41 13.14
C LEU A 114 -3.44 1.02 12.74
N TYR A 115 -3.63 1.93 13.69
CA TYR A 115 -3.48 3.36 13.49
C TYR A 115 -2.11 3.89 13.90
N ARG A 116 -1.30 3.10 14.62
CA ARG A 116 0.08 3.42 14.96
C ARG A 116 1.07 2.87 13.95
N ARG A 117 0.64 1.93 13.10
CA ARG A 117 1.46 1.36 12.03
C ARG A 117 1.92 2.47 11.10
N ASN A 118 3.22 2.47 10.83
CA ASN A 118 3.78 3.20 9.70
C ASN A 118 3.65 2.32 8.47
N TYR A 119 3.24 2.96 7.39
CA TYR A 119 3.21 2.36 6.08
C TYR A 119 4.29 3.02 5.25
N SER A 120 4.66 2.41 4.14
CA SER A 120 5.70 2.94 3.26
C SER A 120 5.27 2.90 1.82
N ILE A 121 5.82 3.83 1.04
CA ILE A 121 5.84 3.76 -0.41
C ILE A 121 7.28 3.45 -0.81
N PHE A 122 7.43 2.51 -1.74
CA PHE A 122 8.71 2.19 -2.35
C PHE A 122 8.63 2.37 -3.86
N THR A 123 9.70 2.92 -4.42
CA THR A 123 9.89 3.01 -5.87
C THR A 123 11.25 2.44 -6.22
N LEU A 124 11.28 1.47 -7.14
CA LEU A 124 12.50 1.03 -7.81
C LEU A 124 12.54 1.70 -9.17
N ILE A 125 13.57 2.49 -9.44
CA ILE A 125 13.84 3.08 -10.75
C ILE A 125 15.03 2.36 -11.31
N ASP A 126 14.88 1.79 -12.50
CA ASP A 126 15.95 1.04 -13.17
C ASP A 126 16.25 1.63 -14.54
N VAL A 127 17.52 1.63 -14.92
CA VAL A 127 17.96 2.18 -16.20
C VAL A 127 17.74 1.16 -17.31
N ALA A 128 16.91 1.52 -18.29
CA ALA A 128 16.68 0.69 -19.44
C ALA A 128 17.96 0.56 -20.29
N ASP A 129 18.23 -0.66 -20.76
CA ASP A 129 19.33 -0.97 -21.67
C ASP A 129 20.73 -0.54 -21.15
N PHE A 130 20.92 -0.44 -19.82
CA PHE A 130 22.18 -0.03 -19.18
C PHE A 130 23.41 -0.82 -19.67
N LYS A 131 23.27 -2.14 -19.85
CA LYS A 131 24.35 -2.99 -20.37
C LYS A 131 24.85 -2.49 -21.73
N LYS A 132 23.92 -2.13 -22.62
CA LYS A 132 24.28 -1.57 -23.93
C LYS A 132 24.98 -0.22 -23.78
N GLY A 133 24.52 0.63 -22.86
CA GLY A 133 25.19 1.90 -22.56
C GLY A 133 26.62 1.74 -22.03
N MET A 134 26.89 0.68 -21.25
CA MET A 134 28.25 0.33 -20.86
C MET A 134 29.09 -0.14 -22.05
N ASP A 135 28.54 -1.02 -22.89
CA ASP A 135 29.22 -1.54 -24.09
C ASP A 135 29.55 -0.40 -25.08
N ASP A 136 28.69 0.61 -25.18
CA ASP A 136 28.85 1.81 -26.02
C ASP A 136 29.78 2.87 -25.39
N GLY A 137 30.32 2.64 -24.20
CA GLY A 137 31.28 3.54 -23.53
C GLY A 137 30.68 4.86 -23.03
N LEU A 138 29.36 4.91 -22.83
CA LEU A 138 28.65 6.09 -22.31
C LEU A 138 28.89 6.31 -20.82
N VAL A 139 29.17 5.22 -20.09
CA VAL A 139 29.34 5.22 -18.62
C VAL A 139 30.79 5.57 -18.25
N LYS A 140 31.08 6.87 -18.18
CA LYS A 140 32.39 7.40 -17.76
C LYS A 140 32.34 7.95 -16.35
N ARG A 141 33.49 8.04 -15.69
CA ARG A 141 33.59 8.49 -14.28
C ARG A 141 33.03 9.89 -14.06
N ASP A 142 33.36 10.83 -14.93
CA ASP A 142 32.87 12.22 -14.89
C ASP A 142 31.35 12.29 -15.07
N VAL A 143 30.80 11.50 -15.98
CA VAL A 143 29.36 11.39 -16.20
C VAL A 143 28.64 10.81 -14.98
N LEU A 144 29.20 9.76 -14.35
CA LEU A 144 28.66 9.17 -13.13
C LEU A 144 28.72 10.13 -11.93
N LEU A 145 29.77 10.93 -11.80
CA LEU A 145 29.85 11.97 -10.77
C LEU A 145 28.77 13.05 -11.00
N SER A 146 28.60 13.50 -12.24
CA SER A 146 27.55 14.46 -12.59
C SER A 146 26.13 13.92 -12.39
N LEU A 147 25.92 12.62 -12.64
CA LEU A 147 24.64 11.96 -12.36
C LEU A 147 24.36 11.97 -10.86
N ARG A 148 25.31 11.53 -10.04
CA ARG A 148 25.20 11.53 -8.58
C ARG A 148 24.88 12.93 -8.05
N ASP A 149 25.64 13.93 -8.46
CA ASP A 149 25.49 15.29 -7.94
C ASP A 149 24.11 15.89 -8.29
N GLN A 150 23.54 15.58 -9.46
CA GLN A 150 22.17 15.98 -9.83
C GLN A 150 21.09 15.24 -9.01
N ILE A 151 21.31 13.96 -8.70
CA ILE A 151 20.41 13.20 -7.82
C ILE A 151 20.48 13.74 -6.38
N ASP A 152 21.67 14.11 -5.88
CA ASP A 152 21.86 14.73 -4.56
C ASP A 152 21.14 16.09 -4.48
N GLU A 153 21.22 16.90 -5.55
CA GLU A 153 20.50 18.17 -5.66
C GLU A 153 18.98 17.94 -5.59
N LEU A 154 18.45 17.00 -6.38
CA LEU A 154 17.03 16.63 -6.35
C LEU A 154 16.60 16.13 -4.96
N ALA A 155 17.39 15.25 -4.34
CA ALA A 155 17.06 14.68 -3.03
C ALA A 155 16.98 15.75 -1.92
N THR A 156 17.69 16.87 -2.07
CA THR A 156 17.65 18.00 -1.12
C THR A 156 16.27 18.67 -1.05
N GLU A 157 15.49 18.61 -2.13
CA GLU A 157 14.12 19.13 -2.21
C GLU A 157 13.11 18.25 -1.45
N TYR A 158 13.40 16.95 -1.25
CA TYR A 158 12.45 15.94 -0.76
C TYR A 158 12.92 15.24 0.53
N LYS A 159 13.02 16.01 1.63
CA LYS A 159 13.58 15.54 2.91
C LYS A 159 12.85 14.35 3.56
N ASN A 160 11.60 14.11 3.20
CA ASN A 160 10.78 12.99 3.68
C ASN A 160 10.88 11.74 2.80
N ILE A 161 11.73 11.76 1.77
CA ILE A 161 11.97 10.66 0.85
C ILE A 161 13.46 10.33 0.89
N SER A 162 13.78 9.06 1.14
CA SER A 162 15.14 8.55 1.06
C SER A 162 15.46 8.11 -0.37
N PHE A 163 16.64 8.50 -0.84
CA PHE A 163 17.19 8.13 -2.15
C PHE A 163 18.37 7.19 -1.91
N ILE A 164 18.34 6.01 -2.53
CA ILE A 164 19.42 5.03 -2.43
C ILE A 164 19.83 4.59 -3.82
N SER A 165 20.98 5.06 -4.27
CA SER A 165 21.54 4.71 -5.56
C SER A 165 22.32 3.40 -5.49
N PHE A 166 22.03 2.53 -6.45
CA PHE A 166 22.85 1.37 -6.83
C PHE A 166 23.52 1.67 -8.16
N ALA A 167 24.20 0.69 -8.77
CA ALA A 167 24.96 0.90 -10.00
C ALA A 167 24.10 1.44 -11.15
N ASP A 168 22.98 0.79 -11.42
CA ASP A 168 22.05 1.05 -12.54
C ASP A 168 20.61 1.28 -12.09
N SER A 169 20.39 1.36 -10.78
CA SER A 169 19.06 1.52 -10.19
C SER A 169 19.08 2.48 -9.00
N LEU A 170 17.90 2.98 -8.66
CA LEU A 170 17.68 3.88 -7.54
C LEU A 170 16.43 3.41 -6.79
N ILE A 171 16.51 3.33 -5.47
CA ILE A 171 15.36 3.06 -4.62
C ILE A 171 14.95 4.34 -3.91
N LEU A 172 13.67 4.68 -4.01
CA LEU A 172 13.03 5.73 -3.23
C LEU A 172 12.17 5.11 -2.15
N LYS A 173 12.19 5.69 -0.94
CA LYS A 173 11.34 5.27 0.18
C LYS A 173 10.79 6.47 0.93
N SER A 174 9.50 6.47 1.22
CA SER A 174 8.92 7.31 2.28
C SER A 174 8.10 6.47 3.25
N ASN A 175 7.85 7.04 4.42
CA ASN A 175 6.86 6.53 5.35
C ASN A 175 5.64 7.45 5.33
N TRP A 176 4.47 6.88 5.60
CA TRP A 176 3.22 7.61 5.72
C TRP A 176 2.37 7.00 6.83
N THR A 177 1.40 7.79 7.29
CA THR A 177 0.57 7.49 8.46
C THR A 177 -0.91 7.57 8.11
N THR A 178 -1.70 6.70 8.74
CA THR A 178 -3.17 6.75 8.70
C THR A 178 -3.68 7.89 9.60
N ALA A 179 -4.85 8.45 9.31
CA ALA A 179 -5.49 9.37 10.25
C ALA A 179 -5.95 8.62 11.51
N ASN A 180 -5.78 9.23 12.68
CA ASN A 180 -6.36 8.73 13.92
C ASN A 180 -6.81 9.89 14.81
N PHE A 181 -8.12 9.95 15.07
CA PHE A 181 -8.72 11.00 15.88
C PHE A 181 -8.33 10.92 17.35
N ARG A 182 -8.15 9.71 17.91
CA ARG A 182 -7.80 9.49 19.33
C ARG A 182 -6.44 10.10 19.68
N VAL A 183 -5.45 9.93 18.79
CA VAL A 183 -4.08 10.46 18.98
C VAL A 183 -3.78 11.71 18.15
N LYS A 184 -4.81 12.30 17.49
CA LYS A 184 -4.69 13.49 16.62
C LYS A 184 -3.65 13.35 15.50
N GLN A 185 -3.43 12.13 15.02
CA GLN A 185 -2.52 11.83 13.92
C GLN A 185 -3.21 12.14 12.59
N LYS A 186 -2.49 12.82 11.70
CA LYS A 186 -2.98 13.17 10.37
C LYS A 186 -2.61 12.08 9.37
N TYR A 187 -3.46 11.95 8.36
CA TYR A 187 -3.14 11.20 7.16
C TYR A 187 -2.09 11.94 6.33
N THR A 188 -1.01 11.26 5.93
CA THR A 188 0.16 11.89 5.26
C THR A 188 0.53 11.27 3.92
N TYR A 189 -0.30 10.35 3.41
CA TYR A 189 -0.04 9.66 2.15
C TYR A 189 -0.14 10.63 0.96
N SER A 190 0.95 10.72 0.20
CA SER A 190 1.04 11.52 -1.02
C SER A 190 1.81 10.71 -2.07
N PRO A 191 1.14 9.78 -2.77
CA PRO A 191 1.79 8.86 -3.71
C PRO A 191 2.23 9.57 -5.00
N GLU A 192 1.50 10.58 -5.47
CA GLU A 192 1.75 11.23 -6.75
C GLU A 192 3.18 11.79 -6.88
N VAL A 193 3.77 12.21 -5.76
CA VAL A 193 5.16 12.69 -5.70
C VAL A 193 6.19 11.67 -6.21
N PHE A 194 5.91 10.37 -6.08
CA PHE A 194 6.81 9.32 -6.56
C PHE A 194 6.77 9.17 -8.08
N ILE A 195 5.63 9.47 -8.70
CA ILE A 195 5.51 9.53 -10.16
C ILE A 195 6.28 10.76 -10.68
N GLU A 196 6.07 11.92 -10.07
CA GLU A 196 6.80 13.15 -10.41
C GLU A 196 8.32 12.97 -10.26
N LEU A 197 8.77 12.36 -9.18
CA LEU A 197 10.18 12.05 -8.96
C LEU A 197 10.71 11.10 -10.02
N SER A 198 9.97 10.06 -10.38
CA SER A 198 10.38 9.11 -11.42
C SER A 198 10.58 9.80 -12.77
N ILE A 199 9.72 10.78 -13.11
CA ILE A 199 9.87 11.62 -14.31
C ILE A 199 11.15 12.46 -14.23
N LYS A 200 11.34 13.21 -13.14
CA LYS A 200 12.55 14.05 -12.95
C LYS A 200 13.84 13.22 -13.01
N ILE A 201 13.82 12.03 -12.42
CA ILE A 201 14.97 11.12 -12.44
C ILE A 201 15.19 10.58 -13.86
N ASN A 202 14.14 10.18 -14.58
CA ASN A 202 14.26 9.79 -15.99
C ASN A 202 14.88 10.91 -16.84
N GLU A 203 14.50 12.18 -16.62
CA GLU A 203 15.08 13.33 -17.30
C GLU A 203 16.58 13.50 -16.98
N ILE A 204 16.97 13.36 -15.70
CA ILE A 204 18.38 13.42 -15.27
C ILE A 204 19.20 12.32 -15.97
N TYR A 205 18.71 11.07 -15.97
CA TYR A 205 19.38 9.95 -16.64
C TYR A 205 19.45 10.15 -18.15
N SER A 206 18.36 10.59 -18.78
CA SER A 206 18.30 10.85 -20.22
C SER A 206 19.26 11.94 -20.64
N LYS A 207 19.35 13.04 -19.88
CA LYS A 207 20.26 14.16 -20.16
C LYS A 207 21.72 13.79 -19.93
N THR A 208 22.01 12.97 -18.93
CA THR A 208 23.38 12.70 -18.47
C THR A 208 24.00 11.51 -19.20
N LEU A 209 23.23 10.43 -19.38
CA LEU A 209 23.69 9.17 -19.97
C LEU A 209 23.09 8.88 -21.34
N GLY A 210 22.06 9.62 -21.77
CA GLY A 210 21.31 9.28 -22.99
C GLY A 210 20.46 8.01 -22.86
N LEU A 211 20.21 7.56 -21.62
CA LEU A 211 19.46 6.35 -21.31
C LEU A 211 18.16 6.73 -20.59
N SER A 212 17.08 6.06 -20.94
CA SER A 212 15.80 6.19 -20.23
C SER A 212 15.74 5.28 -19.01
N THR A 213 14.86 5.60 -18.08
CA THR A 213 14.54 4.76 -16.93
C THR A 213 13.08 4.33 -16.97
N TYR A 214 12.77 3.30 -16.21
CA TYR A 214 11.39 2.96 -15.85
C TYR A 214 11.30 2.82 -14.34
N ALA A 215 10.09 2.97 -13.81
CA ALA A 215 9.83 2.93 -12.38
C ALA A 215 8.80 1.87 -12.01
N ILE A 216 9.04 1.19 -10.89
CA ILE A 216 8.12 0.25 -10.27
C ILE A 216 7.74 0.82 -8.91
N ILE A 217 6.44 0.97 -8.62
CA ILE A 217 5.97 1.61 -7.40
C ILE A 217 5.01 0.69 -6.64
N THR A 218 5.26 0.56 -5.34
CA THR A 218 4.47 -0.26 -4.41
C THR A 218 4.20 0.52 -3.13
N GLN A 219 3.18 0.11 -2.39
CA GLN A 219 2.89 0.64 -1.06
C GLN A 219 2.38 -0.47 -0.15
N GLY A 220 2.50 -0.27 1.17
CA GLY A 220 1.90 -1.16 2.14
C GLY A 220 2.54 -1.05 3.51
N SER A 221 2.27 -2.04 4.37
CA SER A 221 2.72 -2.02 5.75
C SER A 221 4.24 -2.18 5.87
N ASN A 222 4.83 -1.47 6.84
CA ASN A 222 6.22 -1.61 7.23
C ASN A 222 6.31 -2.02 8.70
N GLU A 223 7.06 -3.07 9.01
CA GLU A 223 7.19 -3.61 10.37
C GLU A 223 8.13 -2.78 11.26
N TYR A 224 8.97 -1.91 10.66
CA TYR A 224 9.74 -0.93 11.41
C TYR A 224 8.85 0.27 11.77
N TYR A 225 8.38 0.30 13.01
CA TYR A 225 7.54 1.35 13.57
C TYR A 225 8.37 2.43 14.26
N ASP A 226 7.98 3.70 14.11
CA ASP A 226 8.62 4.88 14.72
C ASP A 226 10.13 5.08 14.44
N ASP A 227 10.68 4.33 13.49
CA ASP A 227 12.07 4.44 13.08
C ASP A 227 12.31 5.53 12.01
N PRO A 228 13.52 6.14 11.97
CA PRO A 228 13.95 6.94 10.84
C PRO A 228 13.85 6.16 9.52
N LEU A 229 13.74 6.88 8.40
CA LEU A 229 13.65 6.27 7.06
C LEU A 229 14.83 5.32 6.79
N LEU A 230 16.02 5.67 7.27
CA LEU A 230 17.26 4.91 7.15
C LEU A 230 17.93 4.79 8.52
N HIS A 231 18.52 3.63 8.79
CA HIS A 231 19.48 3.45 9.85
C HIS A 231 20.89 3.38 9.27
N ILE A 232 21.74 4.33 9.65
CA ILE A 232 23.17 4.31 9.31
C ILE A 232 23.93 3.97 10.59
N SER A 233 24.63 2.83 10.57
CA SER A 233 25.50 2.42 11.67
C SER A 233 26.57 3.48 11.98
N LYS A 234 27.07 3.51 13.23
CA LYS A 234 28.12 4.47 13.64
C LYS A 234 29.39 4.40 12.78
N SER A 235 29.73 3.20 12.31
CA SER A 235 30.87 2.94 11.41
C SER A 235 30.58 3.26 9.95
N GLN A 236 29.35 3.67 9.61
CA GLN A 236 28.88 4.04 8.27
C GLN A 236 29.01 2.96 7.20
N ASN A 237 29.33 1.72 7.56
CA ASN A 237 29.49 0.58 6.65
C ASN A 237 28.25 -0.34 6.60
N HIS A 238 27.23 -0.04 7.40
CA HIS A 238 25.90 -0.65 7.33
C HIS A 238 24.85 0.45 7.22
N ILE A 239 24.09 0.41 6.12
CA ILE A 239 22.94 1.25 5.84
C ILE A 239 21.75 0.31 5.72
N CYS A 240 20.81 0.41 6.65
CA CYS A 240 19.56 -0.33 6.63
C CYS A 240 18.43 0.59 6.21
N LEU A 241 17.63 0.13 5.26
CA LEU A 241 16.45 0.82 4.75
C LEU A 241 15.28 0.87 5.75
N ASN A 242 15.45 0.30 6.95
CA ASN A 242 14.39 0.07 7.94
C ASN A 242 13.09 -0.35 7.24
N SER A 243 13.24 -1.38 6.42
CA SER A 243 12.20 -1.94 5.59
C SER A 243 12.14 -3.43 5.86
N LEU A 244 11.04 -3.84 6.46
CA LEU A 244 10.65 -5.25 6.54
C LEU A 244 9.15 -5.23 6.28
N GLY A 245 8.73 -5.78 5.16
CA GLY A 245 7.34 -5.72 4.74
C GLY A 245 7.16 -6.19 3.30
N THR A 246 5.90 -6.38 2.92
CA THR A 246 5.51 -6.80 1.57
C THR A 246 5.94 -5.83 0.47
N PRO A 247 5.91 -4.48 0.63
CA PRO A 247 6.10 -3.57 -0.51
C PRO A 247 7.48 -3.72 -1.17
N PHE A 248 8.54 -3.85 -0.38
CA PHE A 248 9.89 -4.01 -0.91
C PHE A 248 10.06 -5.34 -1.67
N ALA A 249 9.47 -6.44 -1.17
CA ALA A 249 9.50 -7.71 -1.87
C ALA A 249 8.73 -7.65 -3.20
N GLN A 250 7.58 -6.96 -3.20
CA GLN A 250 6.73 -6.77 -4.37
C GLN A 250 7.44 -5.98 -5.49
N LEU A 251 8.33 -5.03 -5.17
CA LEU A 251 9.13 -4.33 -6.19
C LEU A 251 9.88 -5.31 -7.08
N ILE A 252 10.57 -6.27 -6.47
CA ILE A 252 11.41 -7.25 -7.18
C ILE A 252 10.53 -8.25 -7.94
N GLU A 253 9.39 -8.64 -7.36
CA GLU A 253 8.45 -9.55 -8.00
C GLU A 253 7.78 -8.93 -9.23
N ILE A 254 7.39 -7.65 -9.15
CA ILE A 254 6.85 -6.89 -10.28
C ILE A 254 7.92 -6.65 -11.33
N ASP A 255 9.17 -6.32 -10.97
CA ASP A 255 10.27 -6.16 -11.94
C ASP A 255 10.48 -7.44 -12.76
N ALA A 256 10.59 -8.58 -12.07
CA ALA A 256 10.76 -9.86 -12.71
C ALA A 256 9.57 -10.21 -13.63
N ALA A 257 8.35 -9.98 -13.17
CA ALA A 257 7.13 -10.23 -13.95
C ALA A 257 7.03 -9.31 -15.17
N ALA A 258 7.30 -8.01 -15.03
CA ALA A 258 7.27 -7.05 -16.11
C ALA A 258 8.33 -7.35 -17.19
N ARG A 259 9.58 -7.62 -16.78
CA ARG A 259 10.64 -8.03 -17.73
C ARG A 259 10.31 -9.35 -18.43
N GLY A 260 9.67 -10.29 -17.73
CA GLY A 260 9.16 -11.54 -18.30
C GLY A 260 8.08 -11.27 -19.36
N GLY A 261 7.05 -10.50 -18.99
CA GLY A 261 5.93 -10.15 -19.86
C GLY A 261 6.35 -9.40 -21.13
N VAL A 262 7.30 -8.48 -21.02
CA VAL A 262 7.88 -7.80 -22.20
C VAL A 262 8.60 -8.77 -23.12
N ARG A 263 9.38 -9.71 -22.56
CA ARG A 263 10.14 -10.69 -23.35
C ARG A 263 9.23 -11.69 -24.07
N GLU A 264 8.13 -12.05 -23.42
CA GLU A 264 7.12 -12.97 -23.95
C GLU A 264 6.11 -12.28 -24.88
N GLY A 265 6.16 -10.95 -24.99
CA GLY A 265 5.26 -10.17 -25.83
C GLY A 265 3.84 -10.02 -25.26
N LEU A 266 3.66 -10.22 -23.95
CA LEU A 266 2.36 -10.04 -23.27
C LEU A 266 1.95 -8.56 -23.23
N HIS A 267 2.91 -7.67 -23.09
CA HIS A 267 2.72 -6.23 -23.15
C HIS A 267 4.01 -5.51 -23.60
N PRO A 268 3.94 -4.28 -24.13
CA PRO A 268 5.14 -3.51 -24.48
C PRO A 268 5.91 -3.06 -23.23
N LYS A 269 7.13 -2.55 -23.44
CA LYS A 269 7.84 -1.77 -22.41
C LYS A 269 7.00 -0.55 -22.03
N SER A 270 7.00 -0.19 -20.76
CA SER A 270 6.31 0.98 -20.21
C SER A 270 7.20 1.72 -19.22
N ASP A 271 6.88 2.98 -18.97
CA ASP A 271 7.65 3.86 -18.08
C ASP A 271 7.34 3.59 -16.61
N LEU A 272 6.10 3.22 -16.32
CA LEU A 272 5.58 2.97 -14.98
C LEU A 272 4.99 1.57 -14.88
N TYR A 273 5.32 0.89 -13.78
CA TYR A 273 4.67 -0.31 -13.30
C TYR A 273 4.24 -0.08 -11.85
N MET A 274 2.99 -0.33 -11.53
CA MET A 274 2.42 0.03 -10.25
C MET A 274 1.68 -1.15 -9.66
N ASP A 275 1.94 -1.48 -8.40
CA ASP A 275 1.09 -2.43 -7.69
C ASP A 275 -0.37 -1.95 -7.68
N VAL A 276 -1.32 -2.89 -7.74
CA VAL A 276 -2.75 -2.62 -7.73
C VAL A 276 -3.16 -1.66 -6.60
N GLN A 277 -2.67 -1.86 -5.38
CA GLN A 277 -3.06 -1.01 -4.25
C GLN A 277 -2.52 0.41 -4.41
N TYR A 278 -1.30 0.55 -4.92
CA TYR A 278 -0.72 1.85 -5.24
C TYR A 278 -1.52 2.55 -6.35
N PHE A 279 -1.78 1.87 -7.46
CA PHE A 279 -2.51 2.43 -8.60
C PHE A 279 -3.90 2.95 -8.20
N TYR A 280 -4.71 2.14 -7.52
CA TYR A 280 -6.07 2.57 -7.14
C TYR A 280 -6.08 3.72 -6.13
N SER A 281 -5.01 3.85 -5.33
CA SER A 281 -4.83 4.93 -4.35
C SER A 281 -4.45 6.29 -4.94
N LEU A 282 -4.13 6.35 -6.23
CA LEU A 282 -3.86 7.61 -6.92
C LEU A 282 -5.14 8.45 -7.05
N ASN A 283 -4.97 9.76 -6.91
CA ASN A 283 -6.04 10.74 -7.01
C ASN A 283 -6.35 11.07 -8.48
N PHE A 284 -6.99 10.14 -9.17
CA PHE A 284 -7.41 10.31 -10.56
C PHE A 284 -8.62 11.23 -10.71
N LYS A 285 -8.69 11.91 -11.86
CA LYS A 285 -9.81 12.76 -12.26
C LYS A 285 -11.13 12.00 -12.30
N SER A 286 -12.20 12.70 -11.93
CA SER A 286 -13.56 12.21 -12.11
C SER A 286 -13.83 11.87 -13.59
N GLY A 287 -14.13 10.60 -13.88
CA GLY A 287 -14.34 10.09 -15.24
C GLY A 287 -13.18 9.25 -15.82
N PHE A 288 -12.04 9.17 -15.13
CA PHE A 288 -10.99 8.24 -15.53
C PHE A 288 -11.38 6.78 -15.24
N GLU A 289 -11.49 5.96 -16.28
CA GLU A 289 -11.88 4.55 -16.16
C GLU A 289 -10.72 3.67 -15.68
N LYS A 290 -10.43 3.68 -14.37
CA LYS A 290 -9.32 2.89 -13.76
C LYS A 290 -9.33 1.40 -14.15
N ASN A 291 -10.51 0.81 -14.32
CA ASN A 291 -10.68 -0.62 -14.58
C ASN A 291 -10.38 -1.04 -16.02
N SER A 292 -10.26 -0.09 -16.96
CA SER A 292 -9.88 -0.37 -18.35
C SER A 292 -8.38 -0.24 -18.59
N GLU A 293 -7.61 0.25 -17.61
CA GLU A 293 -6.17 0.38 -17.72
C GLU A 293 -5.49 -1.00 -17.80
N PRO A 294 -4.42 -1.11 -18.59
CA PRO A 294 -3.81 -2.39 -18.87
C PRO A 294 -3.00 -2.88 -17.66
N TYR A 295 -3.11 -4.17 -17.39
CA TYR A 295 -2.49 -4.82 -16.24
C TYR A 295 -2.00 -6.22 -16.59
N ASN A 296 -1.12 -6.76 -15.76
CA ASN A 296 -0.73 -8.16 -15.80
C ASN A 296 -0.57 -8.68 -14.35
N SER A 297 -0.47 -9.99 -14.20
CA SER A 297 -0.40 -10.64 -12.90
C SER A 297 1.04 -10.90 -12.45
N TYR A 298 1.26 -10.88 -11.14
CA TYR A 298 2.48 -11.35 -10.51
C TYR A 298 2.15 -12.16 -9.26
N LYS A 299 3.02 -13.12 -8.91
CA LYS A 299 2.84 -13.94 -7.71
C LYS A 299 3.56 -13.29 -6.53
N SER A 300 2.79 -12.76 -5.59
CA SER A 300 3.32 -12.30 -4.30
C SER A 300 3.66 -13.50 -3.43
N LYS A 301 4.85 -13.55 -2.85
CA LYS A 301 5.23 -14.61 -1.90
C LYS A 301 4.44 -14.58 -0.59
N MET A 302 3.85 -13.44 -0.27
CA MET A 302 3.23 -13.16 1.03
C MET A 302 1.70 -13.18 0.96
N MET A 303 1.12 -13.40 -0.22
CA MET A 303 -0.32 -13.55 -0.43
C MET A 303 -0.65 -14.90 -1.05
N SER A 304 -1.82 -15.41 -0.73
CA SER A 304 -2.35 -16.67 -1.28
C SER A 304 -2.66 -16.56 -2.76
N GLU A 305 -3.27 -15.44 -3.16
CA GLU A 305 -3.70 -15.18 -4.53
C GLU A 305 -2.67 -14.33 -5.32
N PRO A 306 -2.54 -14.54 -6.65
CA PRO A 306 -1.79 -13.65 -7.51
C PRO A 306 -2.31 -12.21 -7.43
N SER A 307 -1.39 -11.26 -7.33
CA SER A 307 -1.72 -9.83 -7.39
C SER A 307 -1.55 -9.31 -8.83
N LYS A 308 -1.87 -8.03 -9.03
CA LYS A 308 -1.81 -7.35 -10.32
C LYS A 308 -0.86 -6.17 -10.24
N TYR A 309 -0.13 -5.93 -11.32
CA TYR A 309 0.51 -4.65 -11.57
C TYR A 309 -0.09 -4.01 -12.81
N TYR A 310 -0.29 -2.70 -12.74
CA TYR A 310 -0.71 -1.86 -13.87
C TYR A 310 0.53 -1.30 -14.54
N TYR A 311 0.50 -1.16 -15.86
CA TYR A 311 1.61 -0.59 -16.62
C TYR A 311 1.14 0.56 -17.50
N SER A 312 1.88 1.67 -17.52
CA SER A 312 1.48 2.88 -18.24
C SER A 312 2.68 3.76 -18.58
N THR A 313 2.46 4.77 -19.42
CA THR A 313 3.42 5.87 -19.61
C THR A 313 3.26 6.94 -18.53
N TYR A 314 4.29 7.75 -18.33
CA TYR A 314 4.25 8.90 -17.42
C TYR A 314 3.13 9.89 -17.80
N ASP A 315 3.03 10.23 -19.09
CA ASP A 315 2.04 11.19 -19.59
C ASP A 315 0.61 10.71 -19.33
N ARG A 316 0.31 9.45 -19.64
CA ARG A 316 -1.04 8.88 -19.46
C ARG A 316 -1.49 8.98 -18.00
N ILE A 317 -0.61 8.71 -17.04
CA ILE A 317 -0.97 8.81 -15.62
C ILE A 317 -1.10 10.28 -15.21
N THR A 318 -0.09 11.10 -15.44
CA THR A 318 -0.06 12.50 -14.98
C THR A 318 -1.17 13.37 -15.58
N GLU A 319 -1.54 13.15 -16.84
CA GLU A 319 -2.67 13.85 -17.47
C GLU A 319 -4.02 13.53 -16.82
N ASN A 320 -4.12 12.40 -16.13
CA ASN A 320 -5.35 11.91 -15.53
C ASN A 320 -5.37 12.03 -14.00
N LEU A 321 -4.32 12.56 -13.37
CA LEU A 321 -4.33 12.92 -11.96
C LEU A 321 -5.03 14.27 -11.74
N GLU A 322 -5.74 14.42 -10.63
CA GLU A 322 -6.21 15.70 -10.13
C GLU A 322 -5.00 16.58 -9.76
N LYS A 323 -5.06 17.87 -10.12
CA LYS A 323 -3.95 18.81 -9.94
C LYS A 323 -3.95 19.48 -8.56
#